data_AF-W9P4M3-F1
#
_entry.id   AF-W9P4M3-F1
#
_cell.length_a   1.000
_cell.length_b   1.000
_cell.length_c   1.000
_cell.angle_alpha   90.00
_cell.angle_beta   90.00
_cell.angle_gamma   90.00
#
_symmetry.space_group_name_H-M   'P 1'
#
loop_
_entity.id
_entity.type
_entity.pdbx_description
1 polymer ?
#
loop_
_entity_poly.entity_id
_entity_poly.type
_entity_poly.pdbx_seq_one_letter_code
_entity_poly.pdbx_strand_id
1 'polypeptide(L)'
;MIGSMRRQSTSVAQLFPKRVSRHAKLISLNRYHFEYKPSVSPLSSHQLHQHNERCSGSVPCSNCVRRRVECTFEQQKPKQIWINQDESGKKVVTRVSAVTCKSQSPRLDLNPTGDQIYYLSHYFETFLRRNSCNTKTDIFTDVIGLMKDQASGTFLHDAVLSLGAMQAVKLNASEGIDPSKTYNLAVHYYSKSVLGLRNALKKFDQEPSARHRILWTTHLLGLFELMTDATGEGWIQHLVHGTSKALVAAGPTSCQSGHGLRFFTEIRIFEVCRAIIFNEPTFLAKADWRCLIREMRAKEQGNADLLDELLDIIVSCSTLRVRAKNLIYYSDADDVNLPKHLDDAFDVAQEGFRLRQSLIDWEAKDQPPKQQTVENASRNFSSLTKAFFAATSIYLSGVFDYEIPYWQDMGIVAPNLSEEEIQMHVINILTHTNSVLYNSSISPLLVLFPLRVAGARSWQGWQQDCIMQNLLVVERTFPVAAAFRADLMGVWARMSPPI
;
A
#
# COMPACT_ATOMS: atom_id res chain seq x y z
N MET A 1 -27.10 -36.18 -55.36
CA MET A 1 -27.25 -36.69 -53.98
C MET A 1 -26.05 -36.21 -53.17
N ILE A 2 -26.30 -35.51 -52.05
CA ILE A 2 -25.47 -35.36 -50.83
C ILE A 2 -23.97 -35.00 -51.06
N GLY A 3 -23.37 -33.91 -50.60
CA GLY A 3 -23.79 -32.84 -49.70
C GLY A 3 -22.55 -32.01 -49.29
N SER A 4 -22.65 -30.69 -49.52
CA SER A 4 -22.12 -29.58 -48.70
C SER A 4 -20.66 -29.57 -48.20
N MET A 5 -19.81 -28.87 -48.94
CA MET A 5 -18.85 -27.91 -48.36
C MET A 5 -18.81 -26.66 -49.24
N ARG A 6 -19.38 -25.55 -48.75
CA ARG A 6 -19.14 -24.20 -49.28
C ARG A 6 -18.66 -23.30 -48.16
N ARG A 7 -17.42 -22.83 -48.30
CA ARG A 7 -16.91 -21.62 -47.67
C ARG A 7 -17.75 -20.43 -48.17
N GLN A 8 -18.22 -19.59 -47.26
CA GLN A 8 -18.45 -18.19 -47.54
C GLN A 8 -18.18 -17.36 -46.28
N SER A 9 -17.32 -16.38 -46.48
CA SER A 9 -17.02 -15.24 -45.64
C SER A 9 -18.23 -14.31 -45.52
N THR A 10 -18.50 -13.79 -44.32
CA THR A 10 -19.09 -12.46 -44.11
C THR A 10 -18.66 -11.91 -42.75
N SER A 11 -18.00 -10.75 -42.81
CA SER A 11 -17.69 -9.83 -41.71
C SER A 11 -18.95 -9.07 -41.28
N VAL A 12 -19.21 -8.91 -39.97
CA VAL A 12 -19.93 -7.76 -39.39
C VAL A 12 -19.48 -7.51 -37.92
N ALA A 13 -18.84 -6.34 -37.72
CA ALA A 13 -18.93 -5.37 -36.61
C ALA A 13 -19.04 -5.85 -35.14
N GLN A 14 -18.02 -5.55 -34.31
CA GLN A 14 -18.00 -4.38 -33.38
C GLN A 14 -19.15 -4.33 -32.37
N LEU A 15 -18.82 -4.56 -31.09
CA LEU A 15 -19.45 -3.87 -29.95
C LEU A 15 -18.49 -3.98 -28.73
N PHE A 16 -17.42 -3.20 -28.77
CA PHE A 16 -16.71 -2.77 -27.57
C PHE A 16 -17.54 -1.67 -26.89
N PRO A 17 -17.86 -1.75 -25.60
CA PRO A 17 -18.07 -0.55 -24.83
C PRO A 17 -16.70 0.00 -24.43
N LYS A 18 -16.19 0.92 -25.26
CA LYS A 18 -15.31 1.99 -24.78
C LYS A 18 -16.05 2.75 -23.69
N ARG A 19 -15.62 2.62 -22.43
CA ARG A 19 -15.76 3.68 -21.44
C ARG A 19 -14.47 3.82 -20.66
N VAL A 20 -13.65 4.74 -21.17
CA VAL A 20 -12.63 5.47 -20.43
C VAL A 20 -13.29 6.09 -19.19
N SER A 21 -12.82 5.72 -18.01
CA SER A 21 -13.11 6.41 -16.74
C SER A 21 -11.74 6.67 -16.11
N ARG A 22 -11.07 7.81 -16.38
CA ARG A 22 -11.18 9.06 -15.61
C ARG A 22 -11.44 8.79 -14.11
N HIS A 23 -10.42 9.08 -13.30
CA HIS A 23 -10.27 9.01 -11.84
C HIS A 23 -9.44 7.83 -11.32
N ALA A 24 -8.14 7.83 -11.62
CA ALA A 24 -7.11 7.32 -10.73
C ALA A 24 -6.32 8.53 -10.25
N LYS A 25 -6.65 9.06 -9.07
CA LYS A 25 -6.04 10.27 -8.51
C LYS A 25 -5.67 10.02 -7.04
N LEU A 26 -4.91 8.97 -6.77
CA LEU A 26 -4.34 8.73 -5.43
C LEU A 26 -2.99 7.98 -5.39
N ILE A 27 -2.44 7.56 -6.54
CA ILE A 27 -1.05 7.09 -6.65
C ILE A 27 -0.22 8.03 -7.57
N SER A 28 -0.66 9.29 -7.70
CA SER A 28 0.08 10.28 -8.51
C SER A 28 1.50 10.47 -7.97
N LEU A 29 2.49 10.22 -8.82
CA LEU A 29 3.82 10.80 -8.67
C LEU A 29 3.65 12.32 -8.74
N ASN A 30 3.59 12.96 -7.58
CA ASN A 30 3.61 14.42 -7.47
C ASN A 30 4.93 14.93 -8.03
N ARG A 31 4.89 15.32 -9.30
CA ARG A 31 5.77 16.32 -9.89
C ARG A 31 4.88 17.19 -10.79
N TYR A 32 5.08 18.50 -10.69
CA TYR A 32 4.57 19.61 -11.53
C TYR A 32 3.33 20.39 -11.07
N HIS A 33 3.59 21.64 -10.70
CA HIS A 33 2.97 22.81 -11.34
C HIS A 33 4.07 23.84 -11.65
N PHE A 34 4.44 23.99 -12.92
CA PHE A 34 5.08 25.21 -13.43
C PHE A 34 3.99 25.93 -14.24
N GLU A 35 3.44 27.03 -13.72
CA GLU A 35 2.66 27.97 -14.52
C GLU A 35 3.56 29.13 -14.94
N TYR A 36 3.82 29.17 -16.25
CA TYR A 36 4.37 30.34 -16.92
C TYR A 36 3.27 31.42 -16.93
N LYS A 37 3.52 32.60 -16.33
CA LYS A 37 2.64 33.77 -16.45
C LYS A 37 2.83 34.44 -17.82
N PRO A 38 1.77 34.68 -18.60
CA PRO A 38 1.70 35.85 -19.46
C PRO A 38 0.73 36.88 -18.87
N SER A 39 1.01 38.12 -19.25
CA SER A 39 0.42 39.40 -18.87
C SER A 39 -1.10 39.53 -18.97
N VAL A 40 -1.62 40.41 -18.11
CA VAL A 40 -3.00 40.84 -17.88
C VAL A 40 -3.69 41.45 -19.11
N SER A 41 -4.97 41.11 -19.34
CA SER A 41 -6.15 42.02 -19.50
C SER A 41 -7.43 41.27 -19.96
N PRO A 42 -8.65 41.81 -19.70
CA PRO A 42 -9.81 41.01 -19.24
C PRO A 42 -10.96 40.88 -20.26
N LEU A 43 -11.91 39.98 -19.93
CA LEU A 43 -13.30 39.73 -20.45
C LEU A 43 -13.45 38.21 -20.69
N SER A 44 -14.50 37.47 -20.33
CA SER A 44 -15.84 37.74 -19.82
C SER A 44 -16.41 36.47 -19.17
N SER A 45 -17.53 36.64 -18.50
CA SER A 45 -18.30 35.78 -17.60
C SER A 45 -18.83 34.42 -18.11
N HIS A 46 -19.10 33.55 -17.11
CA HIS A 46 -20.05 32.42 -17.06
C HIS A 46 -19.52 31.00 -17.38
N GLN A 47 -19.28 30.21 -16.32
CA GLN A 47 -20.22 29.19 -15.82
C GLN A 47 -19.65 28.55 -14.54
N LEU A 48 -20.29 28.80 -13.40
CA LEU A 48 -20.02 28.09 -12.14
C LEU A 48 -20.68 26.70 -12.22
N HIS A 49 -19.86 25.65 -12.20
CA HIS A 49 -20.30 24.33 -11.72
C HIS A 49 -19.67 24.09 -10.36
N GLN A 50 -20.52 24.20 -9.34
CA GLN A 50 -20.21 24.05 -7.93
C GLN A 50 -20.07 22.55 -7.63
N HIS A 51 -18.85 22.02 -7.59
CA HIS A 51 -18.57 20.69 -7.05
C HIS A 51 -18.38 20.78 -5.53
N ASN A 52 -19.23 20.06 -4.80
CA ASN A 52 -19.15 19.88 -3.35
C ASN A 52 -18.11 18.79 -3.03
N GLU A 53 -16.83 19.14 -3.02
CA GLU A 53 -15.75 18.30 -2.48
C GLU A 53 -15.63 18.56 -0.96
N ARG A 54 -15.70 17.50 -0.15
CA ARG A 54 -15.65 17.58 1.34
C ARG A 54 -14.21 17.78 1.84
N CYS A 55 -14.08 18.33 3.06
CA CYS A 55 -12.82 18.57 3.78
C CYS A 55 -12.02 17.27 3.98
N SER A 56 -10.72 17.29 3.71
CA SER A 56 -9.85 16.10 3.75
C SER A 56 -9.31 15.74 5.14
N GLY A 57 -9.72 16.45 6.19
CA GLY A 57 -9.37 16.11 7.58
C GLY A 57 -7.93 16.39 8.02
N SER A 58 -7.04 16.84 7.14
CA SER A 58 -5.80 17.49 7.55
C SER A 58 -6.11 18.84 8.20
N VAL A 59 -5.38 19.24 9.24
CA VAL A 59 -5.55 20.55 9.86
C VAL A 59 -4.29 21.39 9.59
N PRO A 60 -4.37 22.43 8.74
CA PRO A 60 -5.51 22.80 7.88
C PRO A 60 -5.56 21.97 6.58
N CYS A 61 -6.76 21.73 6.07
CA CYS A 61 -6.93 20.96 4.84
C CYS A 61 -6.81 21.88 3.62
N SER A 62 -6.21 21.40 2.54
CA SER A 62 -5.95 22.19 1.32
C SER A 62 -7.21 22.80 0.72
N ASN A 63 -8.37 22.17 0.93
CA ASN A 63 -9.66 22.70 0.48
C ASN A 63 -10.17 23.87 1.35
N CYS A 64 -9.98 23.82 2.67
CA CYS A 64 -10.33 24.90 3.60
C CYS A 64 -9.40 26.11 3.39
N VAL A 65 -8.10 25.87 3.20
CA VAL A 65 -7.11 26.90 2.85
C VAL A 65 -7.50 27.58 1.53
N ARG A 66 -7.81 26.80 0.49
CA ARG A 66 -8.23 27.34 -0.82
C ARG A 66 -9.51 28.18 -0.75
N ARG A 67 -10.43 27.84 0.15
CA ARG A 67 -11.71 28.54 0.32
C ARG A 67 -11.64 29.69 1.32
N ARG A 68 -10.49 29.93 1.98
CA ARG A 68 -10.32 30.91 3.07
C ARG A 68 -11.40 30.79 4.15
N VAL A 69 -11.81 29.55 4.44
CA VAL A 69 -12.75 29.23 5.52
C VAL A 69 -11.99 28.59 6.66
N GLU A 70 -12.34 28.96 7.89
CA GLU A 70 -11.72 28.39 9.09
C GLU A 70 -11.90 26.86 9.10
N CYS A 71 -10.80 26.14 9.23
CA CYS A 71 -10.80 24.68 9.25
C CYS A 71 -11.15 24.18 10.66
N THR A 72 -12.34 24.51 11.15
CA THR A 72 -12.80 24.10 12.48
C THR A 72 -13.29 22.65 12.46
N PHE A 73 -12.48 21.74 12.96
CA PHE A 73 -13.04 20.55 13.62
C PHE A 73 -13.49 21.00 15.00
N GLU A 74 -14.80 20.99 15.27
CA GLU A 74 -15.26 21.01 16.66
C GLU A 74 -14.47 19.94 17.41
N GLN A 75 -13.91 20.30 18.58
CA GLN A 75 -13.37 19.33 19.53
C GLN A 75 -14.52 18.45 20.02
N GLN A 76 -14.95 17.50 19.18
CA GLN A 76 -15.99 16.57 19.55
C GLN A 76 -15.37 15.55 20.50
N LYS A 77 -15.86 15.56 21.74
CA LYS A 77 -15.72 14.45 22.70
C LYS A 77 -15.92 13.12 21.98
N PRO A 78 -15.14 12.07 22.30
CA PRO A 78 -14.94 10.91 21.45
C PRO A 78 -16.27 10.21 21.17
N LYS A 79 -16.77 10.34 19.94
CA LYS A 79 -17.94 9.62 19.46
C LYS A 79 -17.70 9.06 18.05
N GLN A 80 -17.67 7.72 18.01
CA GLN A 80 -17.95 6.82 16.88
C GLN A 80 -17.26 7.09 15.54
N ILE A 81 -16.30 6.22 15.21
CA ILE A 81 -15.78 6.03 13.85
C ILE A 81 -16.89 5.45 12.97
N TRP A 82 -17.33 6.20 11.95
CA TRP A 82 -18.26 5.74 10.91
C TRP A 82 -17.49 5.41 9.63
N ILE A 83 -17.66 4.19 9.11
CA ILE A 83 -17.16 3.78 7.79
C ILE A 83 -18.34 3.91 6.81
N ASN A 84 -18.29 4.89 5.90
CA ASN A 84 -19.38 5.16 4.94
C ASN A 84 -19.48 4.08 3.86
N GLN A 85 -20.71 3.65 3.55
CA GLN A 85 -21.03 2.63 2.53
C GLN A 85 -21.41 3.23 1.15
N ASP A 86 -21.57 4.56 1.02
CA ASP A 86 -22.44 5.11 -0.02
C ASP A 86 -21.81 5.45 -1.39
N GLU A 87 -20.50 5.27 -1.59
CA GLU A 87 -19.87 5.58 -2.90
C GLU A 87 -19.72 4.39 -3.84
N SER A 88 -19.89 3.16 -3.36
CA SER A 88 -19.81 1.94 -4.20
C SER A 88 -21.13 1.61 -4.94
N GLY A 89 -22.27 2.18 -4.50
CA GLY A 89 -23.60 1.66 -4.88
C GLY A 89 -24.41 2.42 -5.95
N LYS A 90 -23.97 3.57 -6.48
CA LYS A 90 -24.85 4.40 -7.34
C LYS A 90 -24.53 4.31 -8.84
N LYS A 91 -25.02 3.25 -9.49
CA LYS A 91 -25.41 3.31 -10.91
C LYS A 91 -26.92 3.21 -11.01
N VAL A 92 -27.52 4.28 -11.53
CA VAL A 92 -28.96 4.48 -11.72
C VAL A 92 -29.50 3.42 -12.69
N VAL A 93 -30.46 2.61 -12.21
CA VAL A 93 -31.33 1.79 -13.07
C VAL A 93 -32.70 2.45 -13.08
N THR A 94 -33.15 2.81 -14.28
CA THR A 94 -34.43 3.45 -14.58
C THR A 94 -35.59 2.61 -14.04
N ARG A 95 -36.46 3.22 -13.23
CA ARG A 95 -37.67 2.58 -12.68
C ARG A 95 -38.64 2.25 -13.81
N VAL A 96 -39.01 0.98 -13.93
CA VAL A 96 -40.25 0.54 -14.60
C VAL A 96 -41.20 0.01 -13.53
N SER A 97 -42.45 0.44 -13.60
CA SER A 97 -43.50 0.25 -12.60
C SER A 97 -43.84 -1.22 -12.32
N ALA A 98 -44.19 -1.47 -11.06
CA ALA A 98 -44.46 -2.77 -10.48
C ALA A 98 -45.69 -3.46 -11.05
N VAL A 99 -45.53 -4.73 -11.42
CA VAL A 99 -46.60 -5.73 -11.45
C VAL A 99 -46.29 -6.77 -10.39
N THR A 100 -47.25 -6.95 -9.49
CA THR A 100 -47.19 -7.77 -8.28
C THR A 100 -47.17 -9.26 -8.65
N CYS A 101 -46.00 -9.90 -8.59
CA CYS A 101 -45.88 -11.35 -8.59
C CYS A 101 -45.23 -11.82 -7.30
N LYS A 102 -45.99 -12.59 -6.51
CA LYS A 102 -45.49 -13.35 -5.37
C LYS A 102 -44.55 -14.43 -5.89
N SER A 103 -43.25 -14.17 -5.93
CA SER A 103 -42.23 -15.21 -6.01
C SER A 103 -41.19 -14.92 -4.93
N GLN A 104 -41.12 -15.79 -3.93
CA GLN A 104 -39.98 -15.84 -3.01
C GLN A 104 -38.72 -15.97 -3.85
N SER A 105 -37.82 -14.98 -3.77
CA SER A 105 -36.46 -15.11 -4.25
C SER A 105 -35.80 -16.31 -3.54
N PRO A 106 -35.18 -17.25 -4.24
CA PRO A 106 -34.49 -18.35 -3.58
C PRO A 106 -33.38 -17.76 -2.73
N ARG A 107 -33.50 -17.89 -1.40
CA ARG A 107 -32.37 -17.64 -0.51
C ARG A 107 -31.38 -18.75 -0.81
N LEU A 108 -30.26 -18.40 -1.44
CA LEU A 108 -29.11 -19.29 -1.48
C LEU A 108 -28.68 -19.51 -0.02
N ASP A 109 -28.84 -20.72 0.49
CA ASP A 109 -28.25 -21.13 1.75
C ASP A 109 -26.73 -21.06 1.60
N LEU A 110 -26.15 -19.95 2.04
CA LEU A 110 -24.71 -19.70 2.06
C LEU A 110 -24.07 -20.16 3.38
N ASN A 111 -24.81 -20.90 4.22
CA ASN A 111 -24.25 -21.49 5.42
C ASN A 111 -23.28 -22.60 5.01
N PRO A 112 -21.98 -22.48 5.34
CA PRO A 112 -20.99 -23.45 4.88
C PRO A 112 -21.20 -24.79 5.58
N THR A 113 -20.98 -25.87 4.85
CA THR A 113 -20.79 -27.20 5.47
C THR A 113 -19.43 -27.23 6.19
N GLY A 114 -19.27 -28.17 7.14
CA GLY A 114 -17.98 -28.36 7.82
C GLY A 114 -16.80 -28.56 6.86
N ASP A 115 -17.05 -29.26 5.76
CA ASP A 115 -16.06 -29.47 4.69
C ASP A 115 -15.66 -28.16 4.00
N GLN A 116 -16.62 -27.25 3.72
CA GLN A 116 -16.32 -25.96 3.11
C GLN A 116 -15.42 -25.08 4.00
N ILE A 117 -15.66 -25.07 5.32
CA ILE A 117 -14.82 -24.32 6.27
C ILE A 117 -13.38 -24.85 6.25
N TYR A 118 -13.20 -26.18 6.21
CA TYR A 118 -11.90 -26.81 6.10
C TYR A 118 -11.17 -26.41 4.81
N TYR A 119 -11.83 -26.49 3.65
CA TYR A 119 -11.24 -26.11 2.37
C TYR A 119 -10.84 -24.63 2.33
N LEU A 120 -11.71 -23.73 2.78
CA LEU A 120 -11.38 -22.30 2.82
C LEU A 120 -10.21 -22.00 3.76
N SER A 121 -10.12 -22.69 4.89
CA SER A 121 -8.99 -22.57 5.81
C SER A 121 -7.68 -23.06 5.18
N HIS A 122 -7.73 -24.14 4.39
CA HIS A 122 -6.58 -24.63 3.62
C HIS A 122 -6.10 -23.62 2.56
N TYR A 123 -7.02 -22.99 1.83
CA TYR A 123 -6.66 -21.95 0.87
C TYR A 123 -6.15 -20.67 1.55
N PHE A 124 -6.61 -20.35 2.76
CA PHE A 124 -6.02 -19.28 3.57
C PHE A 124 -4.57 -19.59 3.96
N GLU A 125 -4.29 -20.81 4.43
CA GLU A 125 -2.91 -21.24 4.70
C GLU A 125 -2.04 -21.17 3.43
N THR A 126 -2.57 -21.61 2.29
CA THR A 126 -1.91 -21.53 0.99
C THR A 126 -1.60 -20.08 0.60
N PHE A 127 -2.52 -19.15 0.87
CA PHE A 127 -2.29 -17.72 0.68
C PHE A 127 -1.11 -17.23 1.53
N LEU A 128 -1.08 -17.54 2.83
CA LEU A 128 0.00 -17.14 3.73
C LEU A 128 1.36 -17.71 3.30
N ARG A 129 1.39 -18.99 2.89
CA ARG A 129 2.60 -19.65 2.37
C ARG A 129 3.15 -19.01 1.09
N ARG A 130 2.34 -18.27 0.33
CA ARG A 130 2.74 -17.56 -0.89
C ARG A 130 2.92 -16.04 -0.68
N ASN A 131 2.71 -15.57 0.55
CA ASN A 131 2.76 -14.15 0.90
C ASN A 131 3.52 -13.93 2.22
N SER A 132 4.68 -14.56 2.37
CA SER A 132 5.53 -14.37 3.54
C SER A 132 6.10 -12.95 3.56
N CYS A 133 5.95 -12.25 4.67
CA CYS A 133 6.50 -10.90 4.86
C CYS A 133 7.63 -10.83 5.89
N ASN A 134 7.78 -11.88 6.70
CA ASN A 134 8.95 -12.10 7.54
C ASN A 134 9.23 -13.61 7.70
N THR A 135 10.43 -13.93 8.20
CA THR A 135 10.85 -15.30 8.53
C THR A 135 10.57 -15.67 10.00
N LYS A 136 10.18 -14.70 10.82
CA LYS A 136 10.15 -14.80 12.29
C LYS A 136 8.78 -15.15 12.86
N THR A 137 7.71 -15.09 12.06
CA THR A 137 6.33 -15.27 12.53
C THR A 137 5.61 -16.38 11.77
N ASP A 138 4.80 -17.13 12.50
CA ASP A 138 3.84 -18.08 11.94
C ASP A 138 2.44 -17.48 12.10
N ILE A 139 2.04 -16.71 11.08
CA ILE A 139 0.75 -16.03 11.00
C ILE A 139 -0.40 -17.01 11.17
N PHE A 140 -0.29 -18.19 10.57
CA PHE A 140 -1.35 -19.18 10.63
C PHE A 140 -1.57 -19.64 12.07
N THR A 141 -0.50 -20.09 12.74
CA THR A 141 -0.58 -20.50 14.15
C THR A 141 -1.10 -19.38 15.06
N ASP A 142 -0.68 -18.13 14.80
CA ASP A 142 -1.14 -16.98 15.57
C ASP A 142 -2.63 -16.69 15.42
N VAL A 143 -3.12 -16.64 14.18
CA VAL A 143 -4.52 -16.39 13.88
C VAL A 143 -5.39 -17.54 14.40
N ILE A 144 -4.96 -18.79 14.20
CA ILE A 144 -5.66 -19.97 14.75
C ILE A 144 -5.71 -19.92 16.29
N GLY A 145 -4.61 -19.55 16.95
CA GLY A 145 -4.55 -19.39 18.41
C GLY A 145 -5.59 -18.39 18.92
N LEU A 146 -5.71 -17.24 18.25
CA LEU A 146 -6.69 -16.20 18.58
C LEU A 146 -8.15 -16.60 18.34
N MET A 147 -8.40 -17.57 17.45
CA MET A 147 -9.74 -18.13 17.23
C MET A 147 -10.12 -19.20 18.25
N LYS A 148 -9.15 -19.89 18.86
CA LYS A 148 -9.41 -20.91 19.91
C LYS A 148 -9.86 -20.30 21.23
N ASP A 149 -9.48 -19.04 21.49
CA ASP A 149 -9.58 -18.38 22.79
C ASP A 149 -10.98 -17.75 23.08
N GLN A 150 -12.09 -18.31 22.55
CA GLN A 150 -13.50 -18.26 23.05
C GLN A 150 -14.62 -18.17 21.97
N ALA A 151 -15.85 -18.45 22.44
CA ALA A 151 -17.20 -18.42 21.85
C ALA A 151 -17.64 -17.18 21.03
N SER A 152 -16.73 -16.26 20.69
CA SER A 152 -17.00 -15.00 19.98
C SER A 152 -16.09 -14.77 18.75
N GLY A 153 -15.36 -15.79 18.30
CA GLY A 153 -14.45 -15.77 17.14
C GLY A 153 -15.12 -15.66 15.76
N THR A 154 -16.22 -14.93 15.57
CA THR A 154 -16.91 -14.87 14.26
C THR A 154 -16.19 -13.97 13.25
N PHE A 155 -15.86 -12.73 13.61
CA PHE A 155 -15.37 -11.76 12.61
C PHE A 155 -13.94 -12.05 12.11
N LEU A 156 -13.05 -12.54 12.98
CA LEU A 156 -11.70 -12.96 12.57
C LEU A 156 -11.78 -14.23 11.70
N HIS A 157 -12.60 -15.20 12.11
CA HIS A 157 -12.85 -16.41 11.32
C HIS A 157 -13.47 -16.08 9.96
N ASP A 158 -14.45 -15.17 9.92
CA ASP A 158 -15.04 -14.70 8.66
C ASP A 158 -13.97 -14.00 7.79
N ALA A 159 -13.02 -13.24 8.35
CA ALA A 159 -11.90 -12.67 7.56
C ALA A 159 -10.99 -13.77 6.98
N VAL A 160 -10.69 -14.81 7.76
CA VAL A 160 -9.92 -15.98 7.32
C VAL A 160 -10.62 -16.70 6.16
N LEU A 161 -11.92 -16.99 6.31
CA LEU A 161 -12.72 -17.63 5.26
C LEU A 161 -12.84 -16.76 4.01
N SER A 162 -12.94 -15.44 4.18
CA SER A 162 -13.00 -14.47 3.08
C SER A 162 -11.73 -14.52 2.22
N LEU A 163 -10.56 -14.46 2.85
CA LEU A 163 -9.27 -14.56 2.15
C LEU A 163 -9.06 -15.94 1.54
N GLY A 164 -9.39 -17.00 2.28
CA GLY A 164 -9.33 -18.37 1.77
C GLY A 164 -10.17 -18.58 0.52
N ALA A 165 -11.41 -18.05 0.52
CA ALA A 165 -12.29 -18.12 -0.64
C ALA A 165 -11.74 -17.30 -1.81
N MET A 166 -11.21 -16.11 -1.56
CA MET A 166 -10.58 -15.31 -2.62
C MET A 166 -9.35 -16.00 -3.21
N GLN A 167 -8.53 -16.64 -2.38
CA GLN A 167 -7.39 -17.41 -2.85
C GLN A 167 -7.82 -18.60 -3.71
N ALA A 168 -8.86 -19.32 -3.30
CA ALA A 168 -9.43 -20.41 -4.09
C ALA A 168 -9.92 -19.90 -5.47
N VAL A 169 -10.55 -18.72 -5.53
CA VAL A 169 -10.93 -18.07 -6.80
C VAL A 169 -9.71 -17.79 -7.67
N LYS A 170 -8.66 -17.17 -7.11
CA LYS A 170 -7.45 -16.81 -7.86
C LYS A 170 -6.71 -18.04 -8.40
N LEU A 171 -6.79 -19.17 -7.71
CA LEU A 171 -6.20 -20.43 -8.16
C LEU A 171 -7.10 -21.24 -9.10
N ASN A 172 -8.32 -20.77 -9.39
CA ASN A 172 -9.35 -21.54 -10.10
C ASN A 172 -9.56 -22.93 -9.49
N ALA A 173 -9.59 -22.99 -8.15
CA ALA A 173 -9.78 -24.23 -7.42
C ALA A 173 -11.12 -24.90 -7.77
N SER A 174 -11.08 -26.20 -8.06
CA SER A 174 -12.27 -27.03 -8.31
C SER A 174 -12.63 -27.95 -7.14
N GLU A 175 -11.88 -27.87 -6.04
CA GLU A 175 -11.98 -28.79 -4.92
C GLU A 175 -13.00 -28.30 -3.88
N GLY A 176 -14.00 -29.14 -3.57
CA GLY A 176 -14.88 -28.96 -2.40
C GLY A 176 -15.86 -27.78 -2.45
N ILE A 177 -15.73 -26.85 -3.39
CA ILE A 177 -16.57 -25.64 -3.52
C ILE A 177 -16.89 -25.40 -4.99
N ASP A 178 -18.16 -25.09 -5.28
CA ASP A 178 -18.62 -24.68 -6.61
C ASP A 178 -17.86 -23.41 -7.07
N PRO A 179 -17.02 -23.49 -8.13
CA PRO A 179 -16.21 -22.35 -8.59
C PRO A 179 -17.05 -21.12 -8.95
N SER A 180 -18.29 -21.33 -9.39
CA SER A 180 -19.22 -20.24 -9.74
C SER A 180 -19.73 -19.47 -8.51
N LYS A 181 -19.57 -20.04 -7.31
CA LYS A 181 -20.06 -19.47 -6.03
C LYS A 181 -18.93 -19.03 -5.10
N THR A 182 -17.69 -19.48 -5.31
CA THR A 182 -16.55 -19.19 -4.42
C THR A 182 -16.30 -17.68 -4.25
N TYR A 183 -16.44 -16.89 -5.32
CA TYR A 183 -16.32 -15.42 -5.21
C TYR A 183 -17.42 -14.80 -4.34
N ASN A 184 -18.67 -15.26 -4.49
CA ASN A 184 -19.79 -14.79 -3.67
C ASN A 184 -19.59 -15.15 -2.19
N LEU A 185 -19.04 -16.34 -1.90
CA LEU A 185 -18.64 -16.72 -0.54
C LEU A 185 -17.57 -15.79 0.01
N ALA A 186 -16.55 -15.46 -0.78
CA ALA A 186 -15.50 -14.53 -0.38
C ALA A 186 -16.08 -13.16 0.02
N VAL A 187 -16.91 -12.56 -0.84
CA VAL A 187 -17.58 -11.27 -0.56
C VAL A 187 -18.55 -11.37 0.62
N HIS A 188 -19.25 -12.50 0.78
CA HIS A 188 -20.17 -12.73 1.90
C HIS A 188 -19.43 -12.70 3.24
N TYR A 189 -18.35 -13.47 3.36
CA TYR A 189 -17.55 -13.52 4.57
C TYR A 189 -16.81 -12.20 4.84
N TYR A 190 -16.32 -11.53 3.79
CA TYR A 190 -15.78 -10.18 3.91
C TYR A 190 -16.80 -9.24 4.58
N SER A 191 -18.02 -9.18 4.04
CA SER A 191 -19.08 -8.31 4.56
C SER A 191 -19.46 -8.65 6.00
N LYS A 192 -19.53 -9.94 6.33
CA LYS A 192 -19.86 -10.42 7.68
C LYS A 192 -18.76 -10.08 8.68
N SER A 193 -17.50 -10.24 8.28
CA SER A 193 -16.33 -9.84 9.06
C SER A 193 -16.30 -8.33 9.33
N VAL A 194 -16.52 -7.49 8.32
CA VAL A 194 -16.60 -6.02 8.48
C VAL A 194 -17.70 -5.64 9.48
N LEU A 195 -18.88 -6.27 9.40
CA LEU A 195 -19.97 -6.01 10.33
C LEU A 195 -19.59 -6.36 11.78
N GLY A 196 -19.01 -7.54 11.98
CA GLY A 196 -18.57 -7.98 13.31
C GLY A 196 -17.43 -7.12 13.85
N LEU A 197 -16.47 -6.73 13.00
CA LEU A 197 -15.37 -5.83 13.33
C LEU A 197 -15.86 -4.46 13.78
N ARG A 198 -16.84 -3.86 13.08
CA ARG A 198 -17.45 -2.58 13.49
C ARG A 198 -18.08 -2.66 14.87
N ASN A 199 -18.71 -3.78 15.20
CA ASN A 199 -19.28 -4.00 16.53
C ASN A 199 -18.20 -4.18 17.60
N ALA A 200 -17.11 -4.87 17.28
CA ALA A 200 -15.96 -5.04 18.18
C ALA A 200 -15.24 -3.71 18.44
N LEU A 201 -15.06 -2.87 17.42
CA LEU A 201 -14.43 -1.55 17.54
C LEU A 201 -15.18 -0.60 18.48
N LYS A 202 -16.52 -0.71 18.59
CA LYS A 202 -17.31 0.07 19.56
C LYS A 202 -16.94 -0.24 21.03
N LYS A 203 -16.31 -1.39 21.27
CA LYS A 203 -15.91 -1.88 22.60
C LYS A 203 -14.38 -1.97 22.75
N PHE A 204 -13.61 -1.34 21.85
CA PHE A 204 -12.15 -1.49 21.76
C PHE A 204 -11.41 -1.22 23.09
N ASP A 205 -11.82 -0.18 23.81
CA ASP A 205 -11.20 0.19 25.09
C ASP A 205 -11.63 -0.73 26.25
N GLN A 206 -12.80 -1.36 26.12
CA GLN A 206 -13.45 -2.14 27.18
C GLN A 206 -13.04 -3.62 27.16
N GLU A 207 -12.56 -4.13 26.02
CA GLU A 207 -12.21 -5.54 25.85
C GLU A 207 -10.75 -5.71 25.35
N PRO A 208 -9.75 -5.61 26.25
CA PRO A 208 -8.34 -5.76 25.89
C PRO A 208 -8.02 -7.09 25.17
N SER A 209 -8.74 -8.16 25.51
CA SER A 209 -8.59 -9.48 24.87
C SER A 209 -9.01 -9.50 23.41
N ALA A 210 -9.85 -8.57 22.95
CA ALA A 210 -10.28 -8.47 21.55
C ALA A 210 -9.31 -7.68 20.67
N ARG A 211 -8.36 -6.93 21.24
CA ARG A 211 -7.49 -6.01 20.50
C ARG A 211 -6.67 -6.73 19.43
N HIS A 212 -6.05 -7.85 19.76
CA HIS A 212 -5.28 -8.64 18.79
C HIS A 212 -6.17 -9.21 17.67
N ARG A 213 -7.40 -9.64 17.99
CA ARG A 213 -8.36 -10.09 16.97
C ARG A 213 -8.75 -8.95 16.02
N ILE A 214 -8.99 -7.76 16.56
CA ILE A 214 -9.31 -6.56 15.78
C ILE A 214 -8.15 -6.22 14.83
N LEU A 215 -6.91 -6.22 15.34
CA LEU A 215 -5.69 -5.95 14.57
C LEU A 215 -5.49 -6.95 13.43
N TRP A 216 -5.57 -8.25 13.71
CA TRP A 216 -5.49 -9.27 12.66
C TRP A 216 -6.64 -9.14 11.66
N THR A 217 -7.86 -8.89 12.12
CA THR A 217 -9.01 -8.74 11.22
C THR A 217 -8.84 -7.55 10.28
N THR A 218 -8.46 -6.36 10.78
CA THR A 218 -8.24 -5.18 9.92
C THR A 218 -7.13 -5.44 8.90
N HIS A 219 -6.06 -6.13 9.29
CA HIS A 219 -5.00 -6.50 8.37
C HIS A 219 -5.48 -7.48 7.28
N LEU A 220 -6.14 -8.57 7.67
CA LEU A 220 -6.65 -9.58 6.72
C LEU A 220 -7.69 -9.00 5.75
N LEU A 221 -8.58 -8.12 6.23
CA LEU A 221 -9.52 -7.42 5.35
C LEU A 221 -8.81 -6.44 4.40
N GLY A 222 -7.74 -5.79 4.85
CA GLY A 222 -6.89 -5.00 3.96
C GLY A 222 -6.22 -5.83 2.86
N LEU A 223 -5.74 -7.04 3.17
CA LEU A 223 -5.20 -7.97 2.17
C LEU A 223 -6.29 -8.41 1.18
N PHE A 224 -7.52 -8.63 1.65
CA PHE A 224 -8.64 -8.96 0.77
C PHE A 224 -8.88 -7.85 -0.25
N GLU A 225 -8.91 -6.59 0.19
CA GLU A 225 -9.06 -5.45 -0.71
C GLU A 225 -7.94 -5.39 -1.76
N LEU A 226 -6.69 -5.68 -1.38
CA LEU A 226 -5.58 -5.74 -2.33
C LEU A 226 -5.77 -6.83 -3.40
N MET A 227 -6.50 -7.90 -3.10
CA MET A 227 -6.78 -8.99 -4.06
C MET A 227 -7.94 -8.67 -5.01
N THR A 228 -8.81 -7.72 -4.66
CA THR A 228 -10.05 -7.41 -5.38
C THR A 228 -10.10 -6.03 -6.03
N ASP A 229 -9.45 -5.03 -5.45
CA ASP A 229 -9.51 -3.64 -5.85
C ASP A 229 -8.19 -3.19 -6.51
N ALA A 230 -8.29 -2.75 -7.77
CA ALA A 230 -7.15 -2.25 -8.53
C ALA A 230 -6.74 -0.82 -8.14
N THR A 231 -7.60 -0.07 -7.43
CA THR A 231 -7.29 1.30 -7.03
C THR A 231 -6.42 1.35 -5.76
N GLY A 232 -6.52 0.34 -4.91
CA GLY A 232 -5.84 0.28 -3.61
C GLY A 232 -6.50 1.13 -2.52
N GLU A 233 -7.61 1.81 -2.81
CA GLU A 233 -8.28 2.70 -1.85
C GLU A 233 -8.82 1.89 -0.66
N GLY A 234 -9.47 0.74 -0.92
CA GLY A 234 -9.96 -0.13 0.16
C GLY A 234 -8.85 -0.58 1.11
N TRP A 235 -7.68 -0.89 0.57
CA TRP A 235 -6.52 -1.24 1.38
C TRP A 235 -5.99 -0.07 2.20
N ILE A 236 -5.88 1.13 1.62
CA ILE A 236 -5.47 2.34 2.36
C ILE A 236 -6.42 2.56 3.53
N GLN A 237 -7.73 2.40 3.33
CA GLN A 237 -8.71 2.52 4.41
C GLN A 237 -8.47 1.52 5.53
N HIS A 238 -8.30 0.23 5.23
CA HIS A 238 -8.05 -0.79 6.25
C HIS A 238 -6.68 -0.71 6.90
N LEU A 239 -5.63 -0.36 6.15
CA LEU A 239 -4.28 -0.23 6.70
C LEU A 239 -4.13 1.06 7.51
N VAL A 240 -4.38 2.23 6.93
CA VAL A 240 -4.19 3.53 7.60
C VAL A 240 -5.23 3.76 8.69
N HIS A 241 -6.51 3.69 8.33
CA HIS A 241 -7.60 4.07 9.23
C HIS A 241 -8.07 2.94 10.14
N GLY A 242 -7.80 1.68 9.76
CA GLY A 242 -8.04 0.50 10.59
C GLY A 242 -6.80 0.13 11.42
N THR A 243 -5.88 -0.60 10.80
CA THR A 243 -4.76 -1.27 11.47
C THR A 243 -3.80 -0.29 12.16
N SER A 244 -3.26 0.71 11.46
CA SER A 244 -2.30 1.66 12.00
C SER A 244 -2.92 2.52 13.11
N LYS A 245 -4.19 2.95 12.97
CA LYS A 245 -4.91 3.66 14.04
C LYS A 245 -5.19 2.76 15.25
N ALA A 246 -5.58 1.50 15.05
CA ALA A 246 -5.80 0.56 16.13
C ALA A 246 -4.49 0.25 16.89
N LEU A 247 -3.36 0.11 16.19
CA LEU A 247 -2.03 -0.02 16.81
C LEU A 247 -1.66 1.21 17.63
N VAL A 248 -1.82 2.40 17.06
CA VAL A 248 -1.54 3.66 17.76
C VAL A 248 -2.42 3.80 19.00
N ALA A 249 -3.70 3.42 18.93
CA ALA A 249 -4.62 3.43 20.06
C ALA A 249 -4.27 2.38 21.13
N ALA A 250 -3.82 1.19 20.73
CA ALA A 250 -3.36 0.15 21.65
C ALA A 250 -2.04 0.53 22.35
N GLY A 251 -1.22 1.36 21.70
CA GLY A 251 0.06 1.84 22.20
C GLY A 251 1.19 0.82 22.05
N PRO A 252 2.46 1.26 22.07
CA PRO A 252 3.62 0.40 21.84
C PRO A 252 3.79 -0.69 22.91
N THR A 253 3.32 -0.46 24.14
CA THR A 253 3.37 -1.47 25.22
C THR A 253 2.56 -2.72 24.89
N SER A 254 1.49 -2.59 24.10
CA SER A 254 0.70 -3.74 23.63
C SER A 254 1.47 -4.68 22.70
N CYS A 255 2.60 -4.22 22.15
CA CYS A 255 3.43 -4.93 21.20
C CYS A 255 4.73 -5.49 21.81
N GLN A 256 4.90 -5.47 23.14
CA GLN A 256 6.14 -5.89 23.79
C GLN A 256 6.35 -7.42 23.87
N SER A 257 5.28 -8.20 23.78
CA SER A 257 5.33 -9.67 23.87
C SER A 257 4.12 -10.35 23.21
N GLY A 258 4.16 -11.68 23.11
CA GLY A 258 3.03 -12.51 22.69
C GLY A 258 2.49 -12.18 21.29
N HIS A 259 1.16 -12.19 21.15
CA HIS A 259 0.48 -11.91 19.88
C HIS A 259 0.70 -10.47 19.37
N GLY A 260 0.79 -9.49 20.27
CA GLY A 260 1.00 -8.10 19.90
C GLY A 260 2.38 -7.87 19.26
N LEU A 261 3.42 -8.50 19.83
CA LEU A 261 4.77 -8.47 19.25
C LEU A 261 4.79 -9.09 17.86
N ARG A 262 4.25 -10.31 17.70
CA ARG A 262 4.26 -11.02 16.41
C ARG A 262 3.44 -10.29 15.34
N PHE A 263 2.28 -9.74 15.70
CA PHE A 263 1.51 -8.89 14.80
C PHE A 263 2.27 -7.63 14.38
N PHE A 264 2.93 -6.95 15.33
CA PHE A 264 3.72 -5.75 15.02
C PHE A 264 4.89 -6.06 14.09
N THR A 265 5.60 -7.19 14.29
CA THR A 265 6.65 -7.65 13.38
C THR A 265 6.12 -7.90 11.97
N GLU A 266 4.93 -8.47 11.81
CA GLU A 266 4.30 -8.72 10.51
C GLU A 266 3.93 -7.43 9.79
N ILE A 267 3.25 -6.52 10.48
CA ILE A 267 2.67 -5.33 9.84
C ILE A 267 3.69 -4.21 9.59
N ARG A 268 4.81 -4.20 10.32
CA ARG A 268 5.81 -3.11 10.25
C ARG A 268 6.25 -2.85 8.82
N ILE A 269 6.61 -3.88 8.05
CA ILE A 269 7.07 -3.71 6.67
C ILE A 269 5.99 -3.08 5.77
N PHE A 270 4.71 -3.42 5.95
CA PHE A 270 3.61 -2.82 5.19
C PHE A 270 3.43 -1.34 5.50
N GLU A 271 3.49 -0.95 6.78
CA GLU A 271 3.40 0.46 7.18
C GLU A 271 4.62 1.26 6.68
N VAL A 272 5.82 0.67 6.68
CA VAL A 272 7.03 1.27 6.10
C VAL A 272 6.84 1.48 4.59
N CYS A 273 6.45 0.45 3.86
CA CYS A 273 6.20 0.52 2.41
C CYS A 273 5.11 1.55 2.08
N ARG A 274 4.01 1.58 2.84
CA ARG A 274 2.96 2.58 2.69
C ARG A 274 3.52 4.00 2.83
N ALA A 275 4.23 4.27 3.93
CA ALA A 275 4.75 5.60 4.22
C ALA A 275 5.66 6.10 3.09
N ILE A 276 6.55 5.25 2.58
CA ILE A 276 7.50 5.64 1.52
C ILE A 276 6.84 5.72 0.13
N ILE A 277 5.90 4.83 -0.20
CA ILE A 277 5.19 4.84 -1.50
C ILE A 277 4.34 6.12 -1.63
N PHE A 278 3.64 6.51 -0.57
CA PHE A 278 2.75 7.67 -0.60
C PHE A 278 3.42 8.98 -0.18
N ASN A 279 4.67 8.93 0.31
CA ASN A 279 5.38 10.07 0.91
C ASN A 279 4.55 10.68 2.06
N GLU A 280 4.08 9.81 2.96
CA GLU A 280 3.21 10.19 4.07
C GLU A 280 3.87 9.92 5.43
N PRO A 281 3.48 10.68 6.49
CA PRO A 281 3.92 10.40 7.84
C PRO A 281 3.56 8.98 8.29
N THR A 282 4.36 8.45 9.21
CA THR A 282 4.11 7.16 9.86
C THR A 282 4.29 7.27 11.36
N PHE A 283 3.50 6.50 12.12
CA PHE A 283 3.67 6.41 13.57
C PHE A 283 4.99 5.77 13.97
N LEU A 284 5.61 4.98 13.08
CA LEU A 284 6.91 4.33 13.30
C LEU A 284 8.05 5.35 13.52
N ALA A 285 7.88 6.60 13.09
CA ALA A 285 8.84 7.67 13.31
C ALA A 285 8.77 8.28 14.72
N LYS A 286 7.72 7.99 15.51
CA LYS A 286 7.54 8.52 16.86
C LYS A 286 8.50 7.86 17.86
N ALA A 287 8.91 8.62 18.87
CA ALA A 287 9.91 8.20 19.86
C ALA A 287 9.56 6.87 20.56
N ASP A 288 8.32 6.72 21.04
CA ASP A 288 7.91 5.53 21.79
C ASP A 288 7.94 4.26 20.92
N TRP A 289 7.58 4.38 19.63
CA TRP A 289 7.65 3.26 18.67
C TRP A 289 9.08 2.93 18.28
N ARG A 290 9.95 3.93 18.13
CA ARG A 290 11.39 3.72 17.96
C ARG A 290 12.02 3.04 19.19
N CYS A 291 11.56 3.38 20.40
CA CYS A 291 11.99 2.72 21.63
C CYS A 291 11.61 1.23 21.62
N LEU A 292 10.35 0.91 21.31
CA LEU A 292 9.89 -0.47 21.18
C LEU A 292 10.74 -1.27 20.16
N ILE A 293 11.00 -0.74 18.97
CA ILE A 293 11.80 -1.42 17.94
C ILE A 293 13.22 -1.71 18.44
N ARG A 294 13.84 -0.78 19.16
CA ARG A 294 15.17 -0.98 19.77
C ARG A 294 15.14 -2.06 20.84
N GLU A 295 14.12 -2.05 21.71
CA GLU A 295 13.93 -3.09 22.73
C GLU A 295 13.72 -4.47 22.12
N MET A 296 12.95 -4.55 21.03
CA MET A 296 12.75 -5.79 20.27
C MET A 296 14.09 -6.33 19.74
N ARG A 297 14.88 -5.47 19.09
CA ARG A 297 16.20 -5.86 18.57
C ARG A 297 17.16 -6.27 19.68
N ALA A 298 17.15 -5.59 20.83
CA ALA A 298 18.01 -5.93 21.95
C ALA A 298 17.69 -7.30 22.59
N LYS A 299 16.44 -7.78 22.46
CA LYS A 299 16.02 -9.10 22.96
C LYS A 299 16.36 -10.24 22.00
N GLU A 300 16.57 -9.95 20.71
CA GLU A 300 16.99 -10.95 19.72
C GLU A 300 18.48 -11.27 19.91
N GLN A 301 18.78 -12.40 20.54
CA GLN A 301 20.14 -12.92 20.67
C GLN A 301 20.59 -13.49 19.31
N GLY A 302 21.31 -12.72 18.50
CA GLY A 302 21.79 -13.18 17.19
C GLY A 302 22.33 -12.06 16.28
N ASN A 303 22.67 -12.44 15.04
CA ASN A 303 23.05 -11.48 13.99
C ASN A 303 21.91 -10.47 13.79
N ALA A 304 22.26 -9.18 13.72
CA ALA A 304 21.31 -8.12 13.42
C ALA A 304 20.59 -8.43 12.10
N ASP A 305 19.25 -8.45 12.13
CA ASP A 305 18.45 -8.59 10.92
C ASP A 305 18.64 -7.33 10.07
N LEU A 306 19.41 -7.46 8.99
CA LEU A 306 19.76 -6.37 8.09
C LEU A 306 18.50 -5.72 7.47
N LEU A 307 17.43 -6.49 7.26
CA LEU A 307 16.17 -5.94 6.79
C LEU A 307 15.54 -5.03 7.86
N ASP A 308 15.51 -5.49 9.12
CA ASP A 308 14.95 -4.70 10.22
C ASP A 308 15.71 -3.38 10.45
N GLU A 309 17.03 -3.37 10.28
CA GLU A 309 17.83 -2.13 10.32
C GLU A 309 17.47 -1.20 9.17
N LEU A 310 17.37 -1.75 7.96
CA LEU A 310 17.06 -0.99 6.75
C LEU A 310 15.65 -0.38 6.80
N LEU A 311 14.67 -1.08 7.38
CA LEU A 311 13.31 -0.55 7.57
C LEU A 311 13.32 0.74 8.41
N ASP A 312 14.20 0.88 9.42
CA ASP A 312 14.33 2.11 10.20
C ASP A 312 14.92 3.27 9.38
N ILE A 313 15.88 2.96 8.51
CA ILE A 313 16.44 3.94 7.57
C ILE A 313 15.36 4.40 6.60
N ILE A 314 14.55 3.48 6.06
CA ILE A 314 13.42 3.79 5.16
C ILE A 314 12.41 4.73 5.83
N VAL A 315 12.03 4.46 7.09
CA VAL A 315 11.13 5.34 7.86
C VAL A 315 11.72 6.75 7.99
N SER A 316 13.03 6.85 8.22
CA SER A 316 13.72 8.12 8.35
C SER A 316 13.80 8.86 7.01
N CYS A 317 14.08 8.18 5.90
CA CYS A 317 14.02 8.75 4.55
C CYS A 317 12.61 9.23 4.18
N SER A 318 11.56 8.48 4.52
CA SER A 318 10.18 8.90 4.29
C SER A 318 9.83 10.16 5.12
N THR A 319 10.25 10.19 6.39
CA THR A 319 10.06 11.36 7.26
C THR A 319 10.78 12.59 6.70
N LEU A 320 12.03 12.44 6.25
CA LEU A 320 12.79 13.49 5.61
C LEU A 320 12.09 14.02 4.35
N ARG A 321 11.54 13.13 3.51
CA ARG A 321 10.78 13.54 2.31
C ARG A 321 9.56 14.39 2.65
N VAL A 322 8.82 14.06 3.70
CA VAL A 322 7.67 14.86 4.16
C VAL A 322 8.15 16.25 4.62
N ARG A 323 9.23 16.32 5.40
CA ARG A 323 9.83 17.60 5.84
C ARG A 323 10.28 18.45 4.66
N ALA A 324 11.04 17.87 3.73
CA ALA A 324 11.53 18.55 2.53
C ALA A 324 10.38 19.08 1.68
N LYS A 325 9.31 18.28 1.48
CA LYS A 325 8.11 18.73 0.75
C LYS A 325 7.45 19.93 1.45
N ASN A 326 7.32 19.89 2.77
CA ASN A 326 6.70 21.00 3.51
C ASN A 326 7.53 22.27 3.42
N LEU A 327 8.85 22.15 3.50
CA LEU A 327 9.78 23.26 3.35
C LEU A 327 9.72 23.88 1.94
N ILE A 328 9.73 23.05 0.89
CA ILE A 328 9.78 23.54 -0.51
C ILE A 328 8.45 24.15 -0.94
N TYR A 329 7.32 23.55 -0.54
CA TYR A 329 6.02 23.85 -1.12
C TYR A 329 5.00 24.52 -0.20
N TYR A 330 5.22 24.50 1.12
CA TYR A 330 4.26 25.01 2.11
C TYR A 330 4.84 26.05 3.07
N SER A 331 6.01 26.62 2.76
CA SER A 331 6.48 27.82 3.43
C SER A 331 5.53 28.98 3.11
N ASP A 332 4.83 29.49 4.12
CA ASP A 332 3.85 30.57 3.98
C ASP A 332 4.50 31.77 3.29
N ALA A 333 4.12 31.99 2.02
CA ALA A 333 4.73 32.97 1.13
C ALA A 333 4.63 34.44 1.61
N ASP A 334 3.81 34.70 2.64
CA ASP A 334 3.54 36.04 3.16
C ASP A 334 4.33 36.39 4.43
N ASP A 335 5.05 35.43 5.06
CA ASP A 335 5.85 35.67 6.29
C ASP A 335 7.08 34.72 6.41
N VAL A 336 7.83 34.56 5.32
CA VAL A 336 9.06 33.74 5.35
C VAL A 336 10.16 34.51 6.08
N ASN A 337 10.38 34.17 7.35
CA ASN A 337 11.61 34.51 8.05
C ASN A 337 12.78 33.78 7.36
N LEU A 338 13.43 34.46 6.42
CA LEU A 338 14.45 33.90 5.53
C LEU A 338 15.60 33.20 6.29
N PRO A 339 16.17 33.76 7.38
CA PRO A 339 17.14 33.04 8.21
C PRO A 339 16.64 31.68 8.71
N LYS A 340 15.43 31.64 9.28
CA LYS A 340 14.86 30.39 9.82
C LYS A 340 14.60 29.36 8.71
N HIS A 341 14.11 29.82 7.56
CA HIS A 341 13.88 28.94 6.41
C HIS A 341 15.19 28.35 5.87
N LEU A 342 16.26 29.15 5.85
CA LEU A 342 17.59 28.69 5.46
C LEU A 342 18.13 27.67 6.47
N ASP A 343 17.98 27.91 7.77
CA ASP A 343 18.35 26.95 8.83
C ASP A 343 17.60 25.62 8.66
N ASP A 344 16.27 25.68 8.44
CA ASP A 344 15.45 24.49 8.19
C ASP A 344 15.90 23.73 6.92
N ALA A 345 16.33 24.45 5.88
CA ALA A 345 16.87 23.85 4.65
C ALA A 345 18.22 23.16 4.89
N PHE A 346 19.12 23.80 5.64
CA PHE A 346 20.39 23.19 6.05
C PHE A 346 20.16 21.96 6.91
N ASP A 347 19.21 21.98 7.85
CA ASP A 347 18.87 20.85 8.70
C ASP A 347 18.37 19.65 7.89
N VAL A 348 17.51 19.89 6.88
CA VAL A 348 17.02 18.84 5.96
C VAL A 348 18.18 18.27 5.14
N ALA A 349 19.06 19.10 4.61
CA ALA A 349 20.22 18.62 3.86
C ALA A 349 21.20 17.82 4.74
N GLN A 350 21.46 18.29 5.96
CA GLN A 350 22.33 17.61 6.93
C GLN A 350 21.75 16.25 7.32
N GLU A 351 20.45 16.15 7.58
CA GLU A 351 19.80 14.86 7.81
C GLU A 351 19.91 13.94 6.59
N GLY A 352 19.78 14.47 5.38
CA GLY A 352 20.03 13.72 4.14
C GLY A 352 21.43 13.11 4.07
N PHE A 353 22.47 13.87 4.41
CA PHE A 353 23.85 13.35 4.49
C PHE A 353 24.00 12.26 5.54
N ARG A 354 23.40 12.44 6.73
CA ARG A 354 23.41 11.41 7.79
C ARG A 354 22.74 10.11 7.35
N LEU A 355 21.63 10.20 6.61
CA LEU A 355 20.95 9.03 6.08
C LEU A 355 21.74 8.37 4.95
N ARG A 356 22.41 9.14 4.09
CA ARG A 356 23.33 8.61 3.09
C ARG A 356 24.47 7.84 3.74
N GLN A 357 25.08 8.40 4.79
CA GLN A 357 26.11 7.70 5.56
C GLN A 357 25.56 6.43 6.21
N SER A 358 24.35 6.47 6.77
CA SER A 358 23.71 5.30 7.37
C SER A 358 23.49 4.16 6.36
N LEU A 359 23.18 4.49 5.10
CA LEU A 359 23.07 3.52 4.01
C LEU A 359 24.44 2.93 3.63
N ILE A 360 25.48 3.75 3.56
CA ILE A 360 26.86 3.30 3.30
C ILE A 360 27.33 2.35 4.42
N ASP A 361 27.12 2.75 5.67
CA ASP A 361 27.48 1.93 6.84
C ASP A 361 26.70 0.62 6.87
N TRP A 362 25.42 0.65 6.49
CA TRP A 362 24.58 -0.54 6.35
C TRP A 362 25.11 -1.48 5.26
N GLU A 363 25.47 -0.95 4.08
CA GLU A 363 26.01 -1.74 2.98
C GLU A 363 27.36 -2.39 3.34
N ALA A 364 28.22 -1.67 4.08
CA ALA A 364 29.49 -2.20 4.55
C ALA A 364 29.32 -3.41 5.49
N LYS A 365 28.21 -3.49 6.24
CA LYS A 365 27.86 -4.65 7.08
C LYS A 365 27.35 -5.84 6.27
N ASP A 366 26.74 -5.59 5.11
CA ASP A 366 26.24 -6.63 4.22
C ASP A 366 27.42 -7.26 3.45
N GLN A 367 28.21 -8.07 4.16
CA GLN A 367 29.29 -8.87 3.61
C GLN A 367 28.75 -10.22 3.14
N PRO A 368 29.24 -10.77 2.01
CA PRO A 368 28.82 -12.08 1.55
C PRO A 368 29.14 -13.15 2.61
N PRO A 369 28.17 -14.00 2.99
CA PRO A 369 28.39 -15.00 4.02
C PRO A 369 29.52 -15.95 3.59
N LYS A 370 30.49 -16.15 4.48
CA LYS A 370 31.54 -17.18 4.31
C LYS A 370 30.86 -18.55 4.27
N GLN A 371 30.68 -19.10 3.07
CA GLN A 371 30.33 -20.51 2.75
C GLN A 371 29.58 -21.28 3.85
N GLN A 372 28.46 -20.74 4.34
CA GLN A 372 27.52 -21.50 5.13
C GLN A 372 26.29 -21.76 4.28
N THR A 373 25.71 -22.94 4.45
CA THR A 373 24.53 -23.44 3.76
C THR A 373 23.33 -22.56 4.15
N VAL A 374 23.24 -21.35 3.60
CA VAL A 374 22.14 -20.42 3.90
C VAL A 374 20.86 -21.06 3.36
N GLU A 375 19.89 -21.27 4.25
CA GLU A 375 18.56 -21.78 3.92
C GLU A 375 17.92 -20.94 2.80
N ASN A 376 17.19 -21.58 1.89
CA ASN A 376 16.60 -20.90 0.73
C ASN A 376 15.70 -19.71 1.10
N ALA A 377 14.99 -19.78 2.24
CA ALA A 377 14.17 -18.67 2.74
C ALA A 377 15.02 -17.44 3.11
N SER A 378 16.18 -17.64 3.74
CA SER A 378 17.11 -16.57 4.12
C SER A 378 17.76 -15.91 2.89
N ARG A 379 18.08 -16.68 1.84
CA ARG A 379 18.56 -16.13 0.56
C ARG A 379 17.52 -15.26 -0.15
N ASN A 380 16.25 -15.65 -0.06
CA ASN A 380 15.16 -14.92 -0.71
C ASN A 380 14.90 -13.57 -0.02
N PHE A 381 14.90 -13.54 1.32
CA PHE A 381 14.79 -12.27 2.06
C PHE A 381 16.03 -11.40 1.86
N SER A 382 17.22 -11.97 1.71
CA SER A 382 18.41 -11.20 1.29
C SER A 382 18.20 -10.47 -0.04
N SER A 383 17.56 -11.11 -1.04
CA SER A 383 17.21 -10.43 -2.30
C SER A 383 16.24 -9.27 -2.07
N LEU A 384 15.19 -9.46 -1.27
CA LEU A 384 14.26 -8.38 -0.92
C LEU A 384 14.99 -7.21 -0.25
N THR A 385 15.86 -7.50 0.73
CA THR A 385 16.66 -6.52 1.44
C THR A 385 17.55 -5.71 0.50
N LYS A 386 18.21 -6.37 -0.47
CA LYS A 386 19.01 -5.69 -1.49
C LYS A 386 18.18 -4.81 -2.43
N ALA A 387 17.00 -5.27 -2.83
CA ALA A 387 16.07 -4.44 -3.61
C ALA A 387 15.62 -3.20 -2.81
N PHE A 388 15.33 -3.36 -1.52
CA PHE A 388 14.95 -2.26 -0.63
C PHE A 388 16.10 -1.27 -0.46
N PHE A 389 17.33 -1.76 -0.31
CA PHE A 389 18.51 -0.92 -0.17
C PHE A 389 18.70 -0.04 -1.40
N ALA A 390 18.75 -0.66 -2.59
CA ALA A 390 18.92 0.06 -3.84
C ALA A 390 17.79 1.07 -4.08
N ALA A 391 16.53 0.69 -3.80
CA ALA A 391 15.40 1.59 -3.90
C ALA A 391 15.47 2.75 -2.90
N THR A 392 15.91 2.50 -1.67
CA THR A 392 16.06 3.54 -0.63
C THR A 392 17.17 4.52 -0.99
N SER A 393 18.28 4.03 -1.53
CA SER A 393 19.40 4.85 -2.00
C SER A 393 18.97 5.80 -3.13
N ILE A 394 18.20 5.33 -4.11
CA ILE A 394 17.62 6.18 -5.16
C ILE A 394 16.57 7.13 -4.56
N TYR A 395 15.66 6.63 -3.73
CA TYR A 395 14.59 7.43 -3.14
C TYR A 395 15.14 8.61 -2.34
N LEU A 396 16.20 8.40 -1.54
CA LEU A 396 16.87 9.45 -0.78
C LEU A 396 17.48 10.51 -1.70
N SER A 397 18.13 10.11 -2.81
CA SER A 397 18.58 11.07 -3.83
C SER A 397 17.39 11.86 -4.39
N GLY A 398 16.27 11.18 -4.65
CA GLY A 398 15.01 11.75 -5.10
C GLY A 398 14.40 12.82 -4.19
N VAL A 399 14.73 12.84 -2.90
CA VAL A 399 14.31 13.92 -1.98
C VAL A 399 14.84 15.27 -2.45
N PHE A 400 16.02 15.29 -3.05
CA PHE A 400 16.73 16.51 -3.40
C PHE A 400 16.84 16.71 -4.92
N ASP A 401 17.19 15.66 -5.66
CA ASP A 401 17.49 15.74 -7.09
C ASP A 401 16.28 16.16 -7.95
N TYR A 402 15.07 16.02 -7.43
CA TYR A 402 13.88 16.46 -8.15
C TYR A 402 13.71 17.97 -8.15
N GLU A 403 14.30 18.67 -7.19
CA GLU A 403 14.22 20.13 -6.99
C GLU A 403 15.63 20.74 -6.86
N ILE A 404 16.59 20.26 -7.67
CA ILE A 404 17.98 20.77 -7.67
C ILE A 404 18.07 22.30 -7.69
N PRO A 405 17.28 23.04 -8.52
CA PRO A 405 17.35 24.49 -8.53
C PRO A 405 17.08 25.12 -7.16
N TYR A 406 16.08 24.62 -6.42
CA TYR A 406 15.76 25.13 -5.08
C TYR A 406 16.95 25.01 -4.12
N TRP A 407 17.66 23.87 -4.13
CA TRP A 407 18.79 23.65 -3.23
C TRP A 407 20.01 24.49 -3.65
N GLN A 408 20.24 24.64 -4.95
CA GLN A 408 21.31 25.47 -5.51
C GLN A 408 21.11 26.95 -5.21
N ASP A 409 19.87 27.45 -5.34
CA ASP A 409 19.52 28.84 -5.05
C ASP A 409 19.77 29.19 -3.56
N MET A 410 19.63 28.20 -2.67
CA MET A 410 19.95 28.32 -1.24
C MET A 410 21.45 28.15 -0.93
N GLY A 411 22.30 27.86 -1.92
CA GLY A 411 23.72 27.60 -1.73
C GLY A 411 24.00 26.27 -1.02
N ILE A 412 23.06 25.32 -1.05
CA ILE A 412 23.14 24.04 -0.33
C ILE A 412 23.54 22.92 -1.28
N VAL A 413 24.60 22.20 -0.93
CA VAL A 413 24.98 20.94 -1.62
C VAL A 413 24.10 19.80 -1.11
N ALA A 414 23.41 19.12 -2.03
CA ALA A 414 22.52 18.01 -1.70
C ALA A 414 23.22 16.63 -1.76
N PRO A 415 22.79 15.65 -0.93
CA PRO A 415 23.34 14.29 -0.89
C PRO A 415 22.80 13.39 -2.02
N ASN A 416 22.98 13.85 -3.26
CA ASN A 416 22.53 13.19 -4.49
C ASN A 416 23.48 12.06 -4.91
N LEU A 417 22.92 11.09 -5.64
CA LEU A 417 23.70 10.09 -6.38
C LEU A 417 24.00 10.59 -7.80
N SER A 418 25.07 10.07 -8.40
CA SER A 418 25.32 10.23 -9.84
C SER A 418 24.32 9.42 -10.66
N GLU A 419 24.20 9.73 -11.95
CA GLU A 419 23.31 8.96 -12.84
C GLU A 419 23.80 7.51 -12.99
N GLU A 420 25.12 7.29 -13.02
CA GLU A 420 25.72 5.95 -13.06
C GLU A 420 25.35 5.13 -11.82
N GLU A 421 25.42 5.74 -10.63
CA GLU A 421 25.01 5.11 -9.37
C GLU A 421 23.50 4.80 -9.35
N ILE A 422 22.67 5.73 -9.85
CA ILE A 422 21.22 5.51 -9.98
C ILE A 422 20.95 4.32 -10.90
N GLN A 423 21.58 4.27 -12.08
CA GLN A 423 21.38 3.17 -13.03
C GLN A 423 21.87 1.82 -12.49
N MET A 424 22.97 1.81 -11.74
CA MET A 424 23.44 0.62 -11.03
C MET A 424 22.39 0.12 -10.03
N HIS A 425 21.81 1.02 -9.23
CA HIS A 425 20.74 0.67 -8.31
C HIS A 425 19.46 0.21 -9.03
N VAL A 426 19.10 0.80 -10.18
CA VAL A 426 17.98 0.32 -11.01
C VAL A 426 18.20 -1.13 -11.42
N ILE A 427 19.38 -1.48 -11.94
CA ILE A 427 19.74 -2.85 -12.33
C ILE A 427 19.64 -3.81 -11.13
N ASN A 428 20.13 -3.40 -9.97
CA ASN A 428 20.05 -4.19 -8.73
C ASN A 428 18.60 -4.43 -8.31
N ILE A 429 17.74 -3.41 -8.38
CA ILE A 429 16.30 -3.57 -8.10
C ILE A 429 15.68 -4.60 -9.04
N LEU A 430 15.92 -4.51 -10.35
CA LEU A 430 15.33 -5.45 -11.32
C LEU A 430 15.82 -6.88 -11.08
N THR A 431 17.11 -7.06 -10.85
CA THR A 431 17.72 -8.37 -10.57
C THR A 431 17.10 -9.02 -9.34
N HIS A 432 17.02 -8.27 -8.23
CA HIS A 432 16.55 -8.82 -6.97
C HIS A 432 15.03 -8.97 -6.91
N THR A 433 14.25 -8.05 -7.49
CA THR A 433 12.79 -8.18 -7.56
C THR A 433 12.37 -9.36 -8.44
N ASN A 434 13.10 -9.66 -9.52
CA ASN A 434 12.92 -10.90 -10.29
C ASN A 434 13.13 -12.13 -9.41
N SER A 435 14.24 -12.19 -8.67
CA SER A 435 14.50 -13.31 -7.75
C SER A 435 13.38 -13.50 -6.73
N VAL A 436 12.90 -12.41 -6.12
CA VAL A 436 11.78 -12.42 -5.17
C VAL A 436 10.50 -12.96 -5.83
N LEU A 437 10.12 -12.47 -7.01
CA LEU A 437 8.86 -12.83 -7.66
C LEU A 437 8.82 -14.28 -8.17
N TYR A 438 9.94 -14.79 -8.69
CA TYR A 438 9.95 -16.09 -9.37
C TYR A 438 10.52 -17.23 -8.53
N ASN A 439 11.37 -16.94 -7.53
CA ASN A 439 12.12 -17.96 -6.79
C ASN A 439 11.81 -17.98 -5.29
N SER A 440 10.78 -17.25 -4.83
CA SER A 440 10.45 -17.16 -3.42
C SER A 440 8.96 -17.23 -3.09
N SER A 441 8.67 -17.41 -1.80
CA SER A 441 7.34 -17.32 -1.20
C SER A 441 7.02 -15.93 -0.62
N ILE A 442 7.90 -14.95 -0.84
CA ILE A 442 7.75 -13.59 -0.31
C ILE A 442 6.56 -12.93 -0.98
N SER A 443 5.82 -12.13 -0.21
CA SER A 443 4.68 -11.37 -0.75
C SER A 443 5.11 -10.48 -1.93
N PRO A 444 4.51 -10.64 -3.12
CA PRO A 444 4.82 -9.83 -4.30
C PRO A 444 4.41 -8.35 -4.11
N LEU A 445 3.61 -8.02 -3.09
CA LEU A 445 3.33 -6.63 -2.72
C LEU A 445 4.59 -5.88 -2.29
N LEU A 446 5.57 -6.58 -1.70
CA LEU A 446 6.77 -5.96 -1.16
C LEU A 446 7.68 -5.41 -2.26
N VAL A 447 7.59 -5.91 -3.49
CA VAL A 447 8.38 -5.37 -4.61
C VAL A 447 7.77 -4.10 -5.24
N LEU A 448 6.56 -3.68 -4.83
CA LEU A 448 5.92 -2.48 -5.40
C LEU A 448 6.71 -1.20 -5.11
N PHE A 449 7.25 -1.05 -3.90
CA PHE A 449 8.10 0.10 -3.57
C PHE A 449 9.37 0.15 -4.44
N PRO A 450 10.21 -0.91 -4.48
CA PRO A 450 11.38 -0.92 -5.35
C PRO A 450 11.06 -0.71 -6.83
N LEU A 451 10.05 -1.39 -7.38
CA LEU A 451 9.68 -1.26 -8.79
C LEU A 451 9.19 0.15 -9.13
N ARG A 452 8.46 0.80 -8.22
CA ARG A 452 8.04 2.21 -8.39
C ARG A 452 9.25 3.13 -8.50
N VAL A 453 10.23 2.97 -7.61
CA VAL A 453 11.44 3.80 -7.59
C VAL A 453 12.28 3.56 -8.84
N ALA A 454 12.53 2.30 -9.20
CA ALA A 454 13.26 1.95 -10.41
C ALA A 454 12.56 2.51 -11.67
N GLY A 455 11.23 2.38 -11.75
CA GLY A 455 10.44 2.87 -12.87
C GLY A 455 10.53 4.38 -13.04
N ALA A 456 10.51 5.13 -11.94
CA ALA A 456 10.67 6.59 -12.00
C ALA A 456 12.06 7.06 -12.49
N ARG A 457 13.05 6.15 -12.57
CA ARG A 457 14.42 6.40 -13.03
C ARG A 457 14.85 5.55 -14.23
N SER A 458 13.90 4.87 -14.88
CA SER A 458 14.19 3.99 -16.02
C SER A 458 14.10 4.76 -17.34
N TRP A 459 15.24 4.88 -18.01
CA TRP A 459 15.37 5.58 -19.30
C TRP A 459 15.46 4.61 -20.48
N GLN A 460 15.77 3.33 -20.22
CA GLN A 460 16.01 2.35 -21.26
C GLN A 460 14.78 1.45 -21.45
N GLY A 461 14.42 1.17 -22.70
CA GLY A 461 13.22 0.38 -23.03
C GLY A 461 13.19 -0.99 -22.33
N TRP A 462 14.33 -1.69 -22.28
CA TRP A 462 14.41 -2.99 -21.61
C TRP A 462 14.17 -2.92 -20.09
N GLN A 463 14.54 -1.80 -19.43
CA GLN A 463 14.26 -1.59 -18.00
C GLN A 463 12.75 -1.44 -17.80
N GLN A 464 12.13 -0.59 -18.64
CA GLN A 464 10.70 -0.33 -18.62
C GLN A 464 9.89 -1.62 -18.88
N ASP A 465 10.31 -2.42 -19.86
CA ASP A 465 9.71 -3.72 -20.17
C ASP A 465 9.82 -4.69 -19.00
N CYS A 466 11.02 -4.81 -18.39
CA CYS A 466 11.23 -5.67 -17.23
C CYS A 466 10.34 -5.27 -16.04
N ILE A 467 10.21 -3.96 -15.77
CA ILE A 467 9.33 -3.44 -14.71
C ILE A 467 7.87 -3.78 -15.01
N MET A 468 7.42 -3.59 -16.24
CA MET A 468 6.05 -3.91 -16.63
C MET A 468 5.74 -5.40 -16.49
N GLN A 469 6.68 -6.28 -16.85
CA GLN A 469 6.52 -7.72 -16.65
C GLN A 469 6.46 -8.08 -15.16
N ASN A 470 7.30 -7.47 -14.33
CA ASN A 470 7.28 -7.73 -12.88
C ASN A 470 5.97 -7.25 -12.24
N LEU A 471 5.49 -6.06 -12.61
CA LEU A 471 4.20 -5.57 -12.14
C LEU A 471 3.03 -6.44 -12.63
N LEU A 472 3.09 -6.99 -13.85
CA LEU A 472 2.11 -7.96 -14.34
C LEU A 472 2.08 -9.24 -13.50
N VAL A 473 3.23 -9.72 -13.01
CA VAL A 473 3.28 -10.86 -12.09
C VAL A 473 2.60 -10.52 -10.76
N VAL A 474 2.84 -9.34 -10.19
CA VAL A 474 2.16 -8.88 -8.98
C VAL A 474 0.65 -8.78 -9.22
N GLU A 475 0.23 -8.23 -10.35
CA GLU A 475 -1.17 -7.99 -10.74
C GLU A 475 -2.02 -9.26 -10.76
N ARG A 476 -1.42 -10.42 -11.07
CA ARG A 476 -2.12 -11.72 -11.08
C ARG A 476 -2.77 -12.02 -9.73
N THR A 477 -2.08 -11.70 -8.65
CA THR A 477 -2.58 -11.89 -7.27
C THR A 477 -3.25 -10.61 -6.77
N PHE A 478 -2.61 -9.46 -7.00
CA PHE A 478 -3.00 -8.17 -6.43
C PHE A 478 -3.24 -7.11 -7.52
N PRO A 479 -4.49 -6.89 -7.95
CA PRO A 479 -4.84 -5.94 -9.00
C PRO A 479 -4.32 -4.52 -8.80
N VAL A 480 -3.99 -4.12 -7.56
CA VAL A 480 -3.40 -2.80 -7.24
C VAL A 480 -2.15 -2.47 -8.08
N ALA A 481 -1.40 -3.49 -8.53
CA ALA A 481 -0.23 -3.28 -9.38
C ALA A 481 -0.57 -2.57 -10.71
N ALA A 482 -1.82 -2.67 -11.18
CA ALA A 482 -2.29 -1.95 -12.36
C ALA A 482 -2.20 -0.42 -12.19
N ALA A 483 -2.44 0.10 -10.98
CA ALA A 483 -2.30 1.53 -10.71
C ALA A 483 -0.84 1.98 -10.83
N PHE A 484 0.11 1.21 -10.27
CA PHE A 484 1.54 1.46 -10.41
C PHE A 484 1.98 1.47 -11.88
N ARG A 485 1.46 0.52 -12.68
CA ARG A 485 1.73 0.49 -14.12
C ARG A 485 1.23 1.74 -14.82
N ALA A 486 -0.01 2.13 -14.56
CA ALA A 486 -0.61 3.32 -15.16
C ALA A 486 0.17 4.60 -14.82
N ASP A 487 0.61 4.74 -13.56
CA ASP A 487 1.41 5.88 -13.13
C ASP A 487 2.77 5.94 -13.82
N LEU A 488 3.48 4.80 -13.88
CA LEU A 488 4.78 4.71 -14.54
C LEU A 488 4.69 4.98 -16.05
N MET A 489 3.67 4.45 -16.72
CA MET A 489 3.40 4.80 -18.12
C MET A 489 3.18 6.32 -18.28
N GLY A 490 2.47 6.95 -17.35
CA GLY A 490 2.30 8.40 -17.33
C GLY A 490 3.62 9.15 -17.15
N VAL A 491 4.54 8.64 -16.34
CA VAL A 491 5.88 9.21 -16.16
C VAL A 491 6.68 9.13 -17.45
N TRP A 492 6.76 7.95 -18.04
CA TRP A 492 7.54 7.71 -19.26
C TRP A 492 6.97 8.48 -20.44
N ALA A 493 5.65 8.65 -20.53
CA ALA A 493 5.03 9.48 -21.57
C ALA A 493 5.40 10.97 -21.46
N ARG A 494 5.73 11.46 -20.25
CA ARG A 494 6.19 12.85 -20.03
C ARG A 494 7.69 13.01 -20.21
N MET A 495 8.45 11.92 -20.12
CA MET A 495 9.86 11.89 -20.47
C MET A 495 9.97 11.89 -22.00
N SER A 496 10.05 13.07 -22.61
CA SER A 496 10.41 13.15 -24.03
C SER A 496 11.78 12.49 -24.22
N PRO A 497 12.03 11.73 -25.30
CA PRO A 497 13.38 11.30 -25.61
C PRO A 497 14.25 12.55 -25.76
N PRO A 498 15.49 12.56 -25.22
CA PRO A 498 16.42 13.63 -25.55
C PRO A 498 16.58 13.66 -27.07
N ILE A 499 16.32 14.82 -27.68
CA ILE A 499 16.58 15.10 -29.09
C ILE A 499 18.08 15.10 -29.34
#